data_AF-A0A7R9YM08-F1
#
_entry.id   AF-A0A7R9YM08-F1
#
_cell.length_a   1.000
_cell.length_b   1.000
_cell.length_c   1.000
_cell.angle_alpha   90.00
_cell.angle_beta   90.00
_cell.angle_gamma   90.00
#
_symmetry.space_group_name_H-M   'P 1'
#
loop_
_entity.id
_entity.type
_entity.pdbx_description
1 polymer ?
#
loop_
_entity_poly.entity_id
_entity_poly.type
_entity_poly.pdbx_seq_one_letter_code
_entity_poly.pdbx_strand_id
1 'polypeptide(L)'
;GLDFSDAARLPPVQEWDLAREATVELEYPTLRAKFQNVQSITLHVTANHGGTAEPCATSICYIAFQGEGTANKRGIVDAIYEVQAVPENTGVPGLGMGTADAAGF
;
A
#
# COMPACT_ATOMS: atom_id res chain seq x y z
N GLY A 1 10.14 7.54 10.66
CA GLY A 1 10.77 6.26 10.22
C GLY A 1 11.07 5.47 11.46
N LEU A 2 11.03 4.13 11.38
CA LEU A 2 11.35 3.25 12.51
C LEU A 2 12.86 3.31 12.81
N ASP A 3 13.24 3.43 14.08
CA ASP A 3 14.63 3.31 14.54
C ASP A 3 14.86 2.04 15.38
N PHE A 4 16.08 1.82 15.88
CA PHE A 4 16.40 0.64 16.69
C PHE A 4 15.69 0.60 18.05
N SER A 5 15.41 1.76 18.65
CA SER A 5 14.69 1.85 19.92
C SER A 5 13.22 1.49 19.73
N ASP A 6 12.63 1.95 18.63
CA ASP A 6 11.28 1.59 18.24
C ASP A 6 11.18 0.12 17.84
N ALA A 7 12.14 -0.40 17.07
CA ALA A 7 12.17 -1.80 16.63
C ALA A 7 12.31 -2.80 17.79
N ALA A 8 12.90 -2.39 18.91
CA ALA A 8 13.00 -3.22 20.12
C ALA A 8 11.73 -3.19 20.99
N ARG A 9 10.88 -2.17 20.84
CA ARG A 9 9.71 -1.94 21.69
C ARG A 9 8.39 -2.28 21.01
N LEU A 10 8.29 -2.02 19.71
CA LEU A 10 7.06 -2.24 18.96
C LEU A 10 6.91 -3.71 18.60
N PRO A 11 5.72 -4.31 18.78
CA PRO A 11 5.50 -5.68 18.39
C PRO A 11 5.62 -5.82 16.86
N PRO A 12 6.40 -6.79 16.36
CA PRO A 12 6.50 -7.05 14.93
C PRO A 12 5.16 -7.59 14.39
N VAL A 13 4.87 -7.26 13.13
CA VAL A 13 3.68 -7.78 12.43
C VAL A 13 3.74 -9.31 12.32
N GLN A 14 4.95 -9.83 12.06
CA GLN A 14 5.27 -11.25 11.98
C GLN A 14 6.76 -11.47 12.30
N GLU A 15 7.07 -12.59 12.93
CA GLU A 15 8.43 -13.06 13.21
C GLU A 15 8.69 -14.38 12.48
N TRP A 16 9.97 -14.64 12.17
CA TRP A 16 10.41 -15.88 11.54
C TRP A 16 11.67 -16.38 12.22
N ASP A 17 11.73 -17.69 12.47
CA ASP A 17 12.95 -18.38 12.86
C ASP A 17 13.63 -18.95 11.62
N LEU A 18 14.84 -18.47 11.34
CA LEU A 18 15.56 -18.86 10.13
C LEU A 18 16.26 -20.20 10.34
N ALA A 19 16.17 -21.11 9.37
CA ALA A 19 16.93 -22.37 9.40
C ALA A 19 18.42 -22.12 9.10
N ARG A 20 19.30 -22.86 9.78
CA ARG A 20 20.77 -22.71 9.69
C ARG A 20 21.35 -23.23 8.37
N GLU A 21 20.80 -24.32 7.85
CA GLU A 21 21.36 -25.05 6.72
C GLU A 21 20.30 -25.17 5.63
N ALA A 22 20.28 -24.19 4.73
CA ALA A 22 19.40 -24.17 3.58
C ALA A 22 20.15 -24.73 2.37
N THR A 23 19.86 -25.97 1.95
CA THR A 23 20.37 -26.54 0.69
C THR A 23 19.60 -26.01 -0.53
N VAL A 24 18.47 -25.35 -0.30
CA VAL A 24 17.56 -24.78 -1.31
C VAL A 24 17.21 -23.33 -0.93
N GLU A 25 16.70 -22.56 -1.88
CA GLU A 25 16.12 -21.23 -1.64
C GLU A 25 15.01 -21.34 -0.58
N LEU A 26 15.25 -20.79 0.62
CA LEU A 26 14.31 -20.91 1.74
C LEU A 26 13.24 -19.83 1.64
N GLU A 27 12.01 -20.22 1.32
CA GLU A 27 10.86 -19.33 1.35
C GLU A 27 10.23 -19.34 2.75
N TYR A 28 10.08 -18.15 3.33
CA TYR A 28 9.36 -17.98 4.60
C TYR A 28 7.99 -17.36 4.32
N PRO A 29 6.88 -18.11 4.50
CA PRO A 29 5.56 -17.61 4.15
C PRO A 29 5.13 -16.46 5.06
N THR A 30 4.41 -15.50 4.47
CA THR A 30 3.78 -14.40 5.20
C THR A 30 2.29 -14.66 5.38
N LEU A 31 1.72 -14.16 6.48
CA LEU A 31 0.28 -14.16 6.65
C LEU A 31 -0.35 -13.07 5.78
N ARG A 32 -0.85 -13.45 4.60
CA ARG A 32 -1.43 -12.52 3.59
C ARG A 32 -2.34 -11.45 4.20
N ALA A 33 -3.19 -11.81 5.16
CA ALA A 33 -4.11 -10.89 5.83
C ALA A 33 -3.41 -9.71 6.55
N LYS A 34 -2.18 -9.92 7.03
CA LYS A 34 -1.37 -8.90 7.72
C LYS A 34 -0.55 -8.03 6.76
N PHE A 35 -0.35 -8.48 5.53
CA PHE A 35 0.50 -7.82 4.53
C PHE A 35 -0.33 -7.30 3.33
N GLN A 36 -1.54 -6.80 3.60
CA GLN A 36 -2.35 -6.13 2.58
C GLN A 36 -1.92 -4.67 2.41
N ASN A 37 -1.81 -4.20 1.16
CA ASN A 37 -1.50 -2.80 0.81
C ASN A 37 -0.22 -2.24 1.48
N VAL A 38 0.87 -3.00 1.43
CA VAL A 38 2.13 -2.64 2.08
C VAL A 38 2.92 -1.68 1.21
N GLN A 39 3.23 -0.49 1.74
CA GLN A 39 4.04 0.52 1.05
C GLN A 39 5.51 0.54 1.52
N SER A 40 5.78 0.00 2.71
CA SER A 40 7.11 -0.07 3.31
C SER A 40 7.22 -1.29 4.20
N ILE A 41 8.37 -1.98 4.13
CA ILE A 41 8.72 -3.10 5.01
C ILE A 41 10.00 -2.73 5.75
N THR A 42 10.05 -3.00 7.05
CA THR A 42 11.26 -2.88 7.87
C THR A 42 11.56 -4.25 8.46
N LEU A 43 12.79 -4.74 8.24
CA LEU A 43 13.27 -6.00 8.77
C LEU A 43 14.27 -5.71 9.90
N HIS A 44 14.01 -6.28 11.08
CA HIS A 44 14.91 -6.17 12.23
C HIS A 44 15.49 -7.55 12.54
N VAL A 45 16.79 -7.72 12.32
CA VAL A 45 17.49 -8.97 12.61
C VAL A 45 18.04 -8.93 14.03
N THR A 46 17.45 -9.72 14.92
CA THR A 46 17.73 -9.70 16.37
C THR A 46 18.77 -10.73 16.80
N ALA A 47 18.93 -11.81 16.05
CA ALA A 47 19.88 -12.88 16.32
C ALA A 47 20.41 -13.52 15.02
N ASN A 48 21.53 -14.23 15.13
CA ASN A 48 22.10 -15.02 14.04
C ASN A 48 22.56 -16.38 14.54
N HIS A 49 22.93 -17.27 13.61
CA HIS A 49 23.39 -18.62 13.94
C HIS A 49 24.86 -18.70 14.39
N GLY A 50 25.57 -17.57 14.44
CA GLY A 50 26.89 -17.51 15.04
C GLY A 50 26.78 -17.81 16.53
N GLY A 51 27.49 -18.83 17.01
CA GLY A 51 27.50 -19.13 18.45
C GLY A 51 28.13 -17.99 19.26
N THR A 52 28.08 -18.09 20.58
CA THR A 52 28.65 -17.08 21.50
C THR A 52 30.17 -17.13 21.62
N ALA A 53 30.82 -18.10 20.97
CA ALA A 53 32.26 -18.34 21.10
C ALA A 53 33.11 -17.28 20.40
N GLU A 54 32.61 -16.68 19.32
CA GLU A 54 33.31 -15.66 18.55
C GLU A 54 32.30 -14.59 18.09
N PRO A 55 32.68 -13.30 18.04
CA PRO A 55 31.80 -12.25 17.55
C PRO A 55 31.46 -12.50 16.07
N CYS A 56 30.20 -12.84 15.79
CA CYS A 56 29.73 -13.17 14.47
C CYS A 56 28.80 -12.07 13.94
N ALA A 57 29.12 -11.52 12.77
CA ALA A 57 28.28 -10.57 12.06
C ALA A 57 27.26 -11.30 11.16
N THR A 58 26.04 -10.79 11.09
CA THR A 58 25.06 -11.27 10.13
C THR A 58 25.38 -10.71 8.74
N SER A 59 25.59 -11.59 7.75
CA SER A 59 25.70 -11.21 6.35
C SER A 59 24.41 -11.59 5.61
N ILE A 60 23.83 -10.63 4.90
CA ILE A 60 22.62 -10.82 4.09
C ILE A 60 23.03 -10.74 2.62
N CYS A 61 23.01 -11.87 1.92
CA CYS A 61 23.38 -11.91 0.51
C CYS A 61 22.21 -11.53 -0.41
N TYR A 62 21.01 -12.00 -0.10
CA TYR A 62 19.83 -11.81 -0.94
C TYR A 62 18.54 -11.86 -0.11
N ILE A 63 17.57 -11.01 -0.47
CA ILE A 63 16.20 -11.04 0.03
C ILE A 63 15.27 -10.80 -1.16
N ALA A 64 14.30 -11.68 -1.34
CA ALA A 64 13.19 -11.50 -2.26
C ALA A 64 11.88 -11.39 -1.50
N PHE A 65 10.96 -10.58 -2.03
CA PHE A 65 9.56 -10.61 -1.63
C PHE A 65 8.76 -11.21 -2.78
N GLN A 66 8.03 -12.29 -2.50
CA GLN A 66 7.15 -12.94 -3.46
C GLN A 66 5.69 -12.57 -3.14
N GLY A 67 4.99 -12.05 -4.13
CA GLY A 67 3.58 -11.68 -4.00
C GLY A 67 3.09 -10.83 -5.17
N GLU A 68 1.83 -10.45 -5.10
CA GLU A 68 1.21 -9.56 -6.08
C GLU A 68 1.30 -8.11 -5.60
N GLY A 69 1.98 -7.28 -6.39
CA GLY A 69 2.07 -5.85 -6.14
C GLY A 69 0.89 -5.11 -6.78
N THR A 70 0.28 -4.18 -6.05
CA THR A 70 -0.57 -3.15 -6.64
C THR A 70 0.28 -1.93 -6.95
N ALA A 71 0.17 -1.39 -8.17
CA ALA A 71 0.91 -0.18 -8.54
C ALA A 71 0.55 0.97 -7.57
N ASN A 72 1.58 1.64 -7.03
CA ASN A 72 1.39 2.82 -6.20
C ASN A 72 0.81 3.94 -7.07
N LYS A 73 -0.50 4.21 -6.94
CA LYS A 73 -1.15 5.33 -7.65
C LYS A 73 -0.75 6.64 -6.97
N ARG A 74 0.46 7.12 -7.24
CA ARG A 74 0.85 8.53 -7.01
C ARG A 74 0.27 9.41 -8.13
N GLY A 75 -1.05 9.38 -8.28
CA GLY A 75 -1.74 10.41 -9.04
C GLY A 75 -2.04 11.57 -8.10
N ILE A 76 -1.91 12.81 -8.59
CA ILE A 76 -2.74 13.90 -8.06
C ILE A 76 -4.17 13.36 -8.07
N VAL A 77 -4.87 13.47 -6.95
CA VAL A 77 -6.31 13.25 -6.95
C VAL A 77 -6.88 14.33 -7.86
N ASP A 78 -7.14 14.01 -9.13
CA ASP A 78 -8.06 14.80 -9.95
C ASP A 78 -9.43 14.60 -9.30
N ALA A 79 -9.73 15.45 -8.32
CA ALA A 79 -11.09 15.64 -7.87
C ALA A 79 -11.81 16.33 -9.03
N ILE A 80 -12.30 15.54 -9.99
CA ILE A 80 -13.35 16.01 -10.88
C ILE A 80 -14.55 16.23 -9.97
N TYR A 81 -14.79 17.49 -9.61
CA TYR A 81 -16.07 17.93 -9.08
C TYR A 81 -17.05 17.84 -10.25
N GLU A 82 -17.53 16.64 -10.53
CA GLU A 82 -18.71 16.48 -11.34
C GLU A 82 -19.86 17.08 -10.54
N VAL A 83 -20.14 18.37 -10.77
CA VAL A 83 -21.54 18.79 -10.83
C VAL A 83 -22.09 18.13 -12.08
N GLN A 84 -22.38 16.83 -12.00
CA GLN A 84 -23.25 16.21 -12.97
C GLN A 84 -24.59 16.90 -12.82
N ALA A 85 -24.92 17.77 -13.77
CA ALA A 85 -26.31 18.11 -14.00
C ALA A 85 -26.99 16.79 -14.38
N VAL A 86 -27.81 16.29 -13.47
CA VAL A 86 -28.71 15.16 -13.74
C VAL A 86 -29.61 15.61 -14.89
N PRO A 87 -29.53 15.03 -16.11
CA PRO A 87 -30.32 15.50 -17.25
C PRO A 87 -31.81 15.13 -17.14
N GLU A 88 -32.23 14.62 -16.00
CA GLU A 88 -33.55 14.07 -15.74
C GLU A 88 -34.07 14.58 -14.40
N ASN A 89 -34.34 15.90 -14.30
CA ASN A 89 -35.54 16.45 -13.67
C ASN A 89 -35.43 17.99 -13.49
N THR A 90 -35.54 18.72 -14.59
CA THR A 90 -35.93 20.14 -14.55
C THR A 90 -37.25 20.35 -15.28
N GLY A 91 -38.22 19.50 -14.97
CA GLY A 91 -39.63 19.86 -15.14
C GLY A 91 -40.05 20.74 -13.97
N VAL A 92 -39.73 22.04 -14.01
CA VAL A 92 -40.43 23.01 -13.16
C VAL A 92 -41.85 23.16 -13.73
N PRO A 93 -42.90 22.68 -13.04
CA PRO A 93 -44.25 22.89 -13.50
C PRO A 93 -44.59 24.36 -13.28
N GLY A 94 -44.82 25.12 -14.34
CA GLY A 94 -45.45 26.44 -14.24
C GLY A 94 -44.85 27.60 -15.03
N LEU A 95 -43.84 27.40 -15.89
CA LEU A 95 -43.35 28.49 -16.75
C LEU A 95 -43.99 28.42 -18.14
N GLY A 96 -45.06 29.20 -18.27
CA GLY A 96 -45.81 29.40 -19.49
C GLY A 96 -44.93 29.92 -20.63
N MET A 97 -45.16 29.28 -21.77
CA MET A 97 -44.83 29.67 -23.14
C MET A 97 -44.90 31.20 -23.36
N GLY A 98 -43.77 31.80 -23.70
CA GLY A 98 -43.67 33.18 -24.18
C GLY A 98 -42.73 33.20 -25.38
N THR A 99 -43.28 33.04 -26.58
CA THR A 99 -42.58 33.18 -27.86
C THR A 99 -42.19 34.64 -28.06
N ALA A 100 -40.91 34.91 -28.33
CA ALA A 100 -40.49 36.14 -28.98
C ALA A 100 -39.46 35.78 -30.05
N ASP A 101 -39.96 35.76 -31.29
CA ASP A 101 -39.20 35.68 -32.53
C ASP A 101 -38.16 36.80 -32.65
N ALA A 102 -37.09 36.49 -33.38
CA ALA A 102 -35.98 37.38 -33.69
C ALA A 102 -36.29 38.31 -34.88
N ALA A 103 -35.79 39.55 -34.75
CA ALA A 103 -35.19 40.42 -35.77
C ALA A 103 -35.84 40.60 -37.17
N GLY A 104 -36.02 41.88 -37.57
CA GLY A 104 -35.84 42.32 -38.96
C GLY A 104 -36.92 43.24 -39.53
N PHE A 105 -36.52 44.50 -39.80
CA PHE A 105 -37.22 45.65 -40.42
C PHE A 105 -38.18 46.46 -39.55
#